data_AF-A0A1I7ZYQ3-F1
#
_entry.id   AF-A0A1I7ZYQ3-F1
#
_cell.length_a   1.000
_cell.length_b   1.000
_cell.length_c   1.000
_cell.angle_alpha   90.00
_cell.angle_beta   90.00
_cell.angle_gamma   90.00
#
_symmetry.space_group_name_H-M   'P 1'
#
loop_
_entity.id
_entity.type
_entity.pdbx_description
1 polymer ?
#
loop_
_entity_poly.entity_id
_entity_poly.type
_entity_poly.pdbx_seq_one_letter_code
_entity_poly.pdbx_strand_id
1 'polypeptide(L)'
;MLGDTTLKFQKSANLLCDAILANDSLLEDLRKEKYDVVVTEFYEFCMLSIFHAVGVRVKIISSAVPMTEYLAQFYGIPVPRSYATSTLLSFANAPKLTYTQKVENLLWTAVDGYLMNGMVAHMPKKKRREKTQR
;
A
#
# COMPACT_ATOMS: atom_id res chain seq x y z
N MET A 1 19.85 10.72 -1.51
CA MET A 1 19.32 11.64 -0.47
C MET A 1 17.84 11.42 -0.15
N LEU A 2 16.94 11.11 -1.11
CA LEU A 2 15.55 10.72 -0.75
C LEU A 2 15.46 9.39 0.02
N GLY A 3 16.28 8.40 -0.34
CA GLY A 3 16.21 7.05 0.25
C GLY A 3 16.39 7.00 1.77
N ASP A 4 17.29 7.80 2.34
CA ASP A 4 17.57 7.77 3.79
C ASP A 4 16.44 8.40 4.61
N THR A 5 15.83 9.48 4.12
CA THR A 5 14.70 10.13 4.78
C THR A 5 13.46 9.25 4.74
N THR A 6 13.16 8.65 3.58
CA THR A 6 12.04 7.70 3.45
C THR A 6 12.23 6.47 4.33
N LEU A 7 13.46 5.95 4.42
CA LEU A 7 13.78 4.82 5.30
C LEU A 7 13.63 5.17 6.79
N LYS A 8 14.03 6.39 7.19
CA LYS A 8 13.81 6.88 8.57
C LYS A 8 12.32 7.00 8.88
N PHE A 9 11.54 7.58 7.97
CA PHE A 9 10.09 7.68 8.13
C PHE A 9 9.44 6.30 8.31
N GLN A 10 9.78 5.33 7.46
CA GLN A 10 9.26 3.97 7.57
C GLN A 10 9.65 3.29 8.89
N LYS A 11 10.89 3.47 9.36
CA LYS A 11 11.32 2.94 10.66
C LYS A 11 10.52 3.55 11.80
N SER A 12 10.32 4.87 11.80
CA SER A 12 9.52 5.55 12.83
C SER A 12 8.07 5.06 12.83
N ALA A 13 7.46 4.91 11.65
CA ALA A 13 6.10 4.39 11.52
C ALA A 13 5.98 2.95 12.06
N ASN A 14 6.97 2.09 11.81
CA ASN A 14 6.99 0.72 12.35
C ASN A 14 7.12 0.71 13.88
N LEU A 15 7.98 1.56 14.46
CA LEU A 15 8.13 1.65 15.92
C LEU A 15 6.83 2.08 16.60
N LEU A 16 6.10 3.03 16.01
CA LEU A 16 4.77 3.40 16.49
C LEU A 16 3.81 2.20 16.42
N CYS A 17 3.88 1.42 15.35
CA CYS A 17 3.05 0.24 15.18
C CYS A 17 3.30 -0.81 16.28
N ASP A 18 4.58 -1.12 16.51
CA ASP A 18 4.99 -2.10 17.51
C ASP A 18 4.58 -1.63 18.91
N ALA A 19 4.67 -0.33 19.20
CA ALA A 19 4.24 0.24 20.47
C ALA A 19 2.72 0.14 20.70
N ILE A 20 1.90 0.37 19.67
CA ILE A 20 0.44 0.22 19.77
C ILE A 20 0.06 -1.25 19.94
N LEU A 21 0.68 -2.14 19.16
CA LEU A 21 0.40 -3.57 19.23
C LEU A 21 0.88 -4.22 20.53
N ALA A 22 1.89 -3.65 21.18
CA ALA A 22 2.36 -4.10 22.49
C ALA A 22 1.49 -3.59 23.67
N ASN A 23 0.55 -2.68 23.42
CA ASN A 23 -0.33 -2.14 24.46
C ASN A 23 -1.63 -2.94 24.56
N ASP A 24 -1.60 -4.00 25.36
CA ASP A 24 -2.75 -4.89 25.54
C ASP A 24 -3.98 -4.17 26.10
N SER A 25 -3.82 -3.23 27.03
CA SER A 25 -4.94 -2.47 27.59
C SER A 25 -5.70 -1.68 26.53
N LEU A 26 -4.96 -1.03 25.62
CA LEU A 26 -5.55 -0.28 24.52
C LEU A 26 -6.29 -1.21 23.55
N LEU A 27 -5.69 -2.35 23.21
CA LEU A 27 -6.32 -3.32 22.31
C LEU A 27 -7.58 -3.94 22.94
N GLU A 28 -7.57 -4.21 24.25
CA GLU A 28 -8.75 -4.68 24.97
C GLU A 28 -9.88 -3.65 24.96
N ASP A 29 -9.57 -2.38 25.19
CA ASP A 29 -10.58 -1.33 25.15
C ASP A 29 -11.16 -1.17 23.74
N LEU A 30 -10.33 -1.19 22.70
CA LEU A 30 -10.80 -1.19 21.30
C LEU A 30 -11.66 -2.41 20.95
N ARG A 31 -11.38 -3.58 21.54
CA ARG A 31 -12.21 -4.79 21.35
C ARG A 31 -13.57 -4.67 22.04
N LYS A 32 -13.63 -4.02 23.22
CA LYS A 32 -14.88 -3.83 23.98
C LYS A 32 -15.88 -2.95 23.24
N GLU A 33 -15.40 -1.98 22.47
CA GLU A 33 -16.21 -1.07 21.65
C GLU A 33 -16.95 -1.77 20.50
N LYS A 34 -16.47 -2.95 20.06
CA LYS A 34 -17.12 -3.78 19.02
C LYS A 34 -17.42 -3.04 17.70
N TYR A 35 -16.42 -2.35 17.15
CA TYR A 35 -16.55 -1.69 15.85
C TYR A 35 -16.93 -2.67 14.73
N ASP A 36 -17.99 -2.34 13.98
CA ASP A 36 -18.41 -3.11 12.80
C ASP A 36 -17.55 -2.82 11.57
N VAL A 37 -17.11 -1.56 11.43
CA VAL A 37 -16.38 -1.03 10.28
C VAL A 37 -15.28 -0.09 10.75
N VAL A 38 -14.11 -0.19 10.11
CA VAL A 38 -13.01 0.77 10.26
C VAL A 38 -12.63 1.36 8.92
N VAL A 39 -12.27 2.63 8.92
CA VAL A 39 -11.76 3.35 7.74
C VAL A 39 -10.35 3.84 8.06
N THR A 40 -9.39 3.56 7.20
CA THR A 40 -7.99 3.96 7.39
C THR A 40 -7.39 4.48 6.09
N GLU A 41 -6.33 5.30 6.19
CA GLU A 41 -5.57 5.71 5.01
C GLU A 41 -4.65 4.56 4.55
N PHE A 42 -4.61 4.37 3.23
CA PHE A 42 -3.64 3.57 2.51
C PHE A 42 -2.17 3.81 2.90
N TYR A 43 -1.76 5.05 3.18
CA TYR A 43 -0.36 5.33 3.52
C TYR A 43 0.07 4.88 4.93
N GLU A 44 -0.88 4.47 5.77
CA GLU A 44 -0.62 3.95 7.12
C GLU A 44 -0.83 2.44 7.20
N PHE A 45 0.12 1.68 6.64
CA PHE A 45 0.05 0.21 6.60
C PHE A 45 -0.16 -0.48 7.97
N CYS A 46 0.27 0.17 9.06
CA CYS A 46 0.12 -0.37 10.42
C CYS A 46 -1.35 -0.51 10.86
N MET A 47 -2.22 0.38 10.42
CA MET A 47 -3.61 0.41 10.90
C MET A 47 -4.36 -0.87 10.54
N LEU A 48 -4.04 -1.47 9.39
CA LEU A 48 -4.59 -2.76 9.00
C LEU A 48 -4.22 -3.88 9.98
N SER A 49 -2.98 -3.91 10.48
CA SER A 49 -2.56 -4.90 11.48
C SER A 49 -3.23 -4.67 12.84
N ILE A 50 -3.39 -3.43 13.27
CA ILE A 50 -4.07 -3.10 14.54
C ILE A 50 -5.53 -3.55 14.48
N PHE A 51 -6.27 -3.18 13.43
CA PHE A 51 -7.68 -3.57 13.30
C PHE A 51 -7.88 -5.07 13.05
N HIS A 52 -6.87 -5.73 12.47
CA HIS A 52 -6.83 -7.19 12.42
C HIS A 52 -6.69 -7.80 13.83
N ALA A 53 -5.81 -7.27 14.67
CA ALA A 53 -5.63 -7.71 16.06
C ALA A 53 -6.85 -7.43 16.95
N VAL A 54 -7.58 -6.34 16.69
CA VAL A 54 -8.85 -6.01 17.35
C VAL A 54 -10.01 -6.91 16.89
N GLY A 55 -9.87 -7.59 15.74
CA GLY A 55 -10.89 -8.52 15.23
C GLY A 55 -12.04 -7.87 14.47
N VAL A 56 -11.86 -6.62 14.01
CA VAL A 56 -12.87 -5.95 13.17
C VAL A 56 -13.03 -6.73 11.86
N ARG A 57 -14.27 -6.88 11.38
CA ARG A 57 -14.53 -7.65 10.15
C ARG A 57 -14.27 -6.82 8.90
N VAL A 58 -14.91 -5.67 8.80
CA VAL A 58 -14.88 -4.81 7.60
C VAL A 58 -13.80 -3.73 7.76
N LYS A 59 -12.81 -3.74 6.87
CA LYS A 59 -11.77 -2.72 6.81
C LYS A 59 -11.86 -2.01 5.48
N ILE A 60 -12.00 -0.69 5.51
CA ILE A 60 -12.04 0.17 4.34
C ILE A 60 -10.73 0.94 4.30
N ILE A 61 -10.02 0.81 3.20
CA ILE A 61 -8.83 1.60 2.93
C ILE A 61 -9.27 2.76 2.03
N SER A 62 -9.10 3.97 2.53
CA SER A 62 -9.33 5.20 1.80
C SER A 62 -8.00 5.74 1.28
N SER A 63 -8.02 6.38 0.12
CA SER A 63 -6.86 7.13 -0.37
C SER A 63 -7.32 8.45 -0.99
N ALA A 64 -6.58 9.51 -0.70
CA ALA A 64 -6.81 10.81 -1.36
C ALA A 64 -6.40 10.80 -2.84
N VAL A 65 -5.59 9.82 -3.26
CA VAL A 65 -5.11 9.66 -4.63
C VAL A 65 -5.74 8.41 -5.26
N PRO A 66 -5.94 8.39 -6.60
CA PRO A 66 -6.44 7.21 -7.27
C PRO A 66 -5.47 6.03 -7.11
N MET A 67 -6.01 4.83 -7.05
CA MET A 67 -5.23 3.60 -6.96
C MET A 67 -4.35 3.43 -8.21
N THR A 68 -3.02 3.31 -8.00
CA THR A 68 -2.06 3.11 -9.08
C THR A 68 -2.05 1.67 -9.59
N GLU A 69 -1.47 1.43 -10.76
CA GLU A 69 -1.33 0.06 -11.30
C GLU A 69 -0.51 -0.85 -10.38
N TYR A 70 0.58 -0.35 -9.81
CA TYR A 70 1.40 -1.09 -8.86
C TYR A 70 0.61 -1.50 -7.62
N LEU A 71 -0.21 -0.58 -7.09
CA LEU A 71 -0.99 -0.87 -5.90
C LEU A 71 -2.08 -1.92 -6.16
N ALA A 72 -2.78 -1.77 -7.28
CA ALA A 72 -3.75 -2.78 -7.70
C ALA A 72 -3.09 -4.15 -7.90
N GLN A 73 -1.92 -4.20 -8.53
CA GLN A 73 -1.14 -5.43 -8.69
C GLN A 73 -0.74 -6.03 -7.34
N PHE A 74 -0.31 -5.20 -6.38
CA PHE A 74 0.03 -5.64 -5.03
C PHE A 74 -1.15 -6.32 -4.31
N TYR A 75 -2.37 -5.82 -4.51
CA TYR A 75 -3.60 -6.42 -3.98
C TYR A 75 -4.18 -7.53 -4.87
N GLY A 76 -3.55 -7.87 -5.99
CA GLY A 76 -4.05 -8.88 -6.93
C GLY A 76 -5.28 -8.44 -7.73
N ILE A 77 -5.56 -7.13 -7.79
CA ILE A 77 -6.67 -6.57 -8.53
C ILE A 77 -6.24 -6.38 -10.00
N PRO A 78 -6.90 -7.02 -10.98
CA PRO A 78 -6.59 -6.81 -12.39
C PRO A 78 -7.04 -5.40 -12.79
N VAL A 79 -6.09 -4.56 -13.20
CA VAL A 79 -6.38 -3.20 -13.68
C VAL A 79 -5.99 -3.01 -15.14
N PRO A 80 -6.84 -2.34 -15.94
CA PRO A 80 -6.52 -2.05 -17.32
C PRO A 80 -5.42 -0.99 -17.39
N ARG A 81 -4.24 -1.39 -17.88
CA ARG A 81 -3.05 -0.54 -18.06
C ARG A 81 -3.26 0.68 -18.98
N SER A 82 -4.37 0.71 -19.72
CA SER A 82 -4.72 1.84 -20.60
C SER A 82 -5.34 3.03 -19.87
N TYR A 83 -5.83 2.85 -18.64
CA TYR A 83 -6.50 3.91 -17.86
C TYR A 83 -5.97 4.02 -16.42
N ALA A 84 -5.49 2.91 -15.84
CA ALA A 84 -4.79 2.95 -14.56
C ALA A 84 -3.42 3.60 -14.79
N THR A 85 -3.18 4.72 -14.12
CA THR A 85 -1.93 5.45 -14.30
C THR A 85 -0.75 4.71 -13.70
N SER A 86 0.39 4.78 -14.38
CA SER A 86 1.69 4.41 -13.83
C SER A 86 1.94 5.16 -12.52
N THR A 87 2.68 4.52 -11.60
CA THR A 87 3.05 5.12 -10.31
C THR A 87 4.06 6.25 -10.49
N LEU A 88 4.79 6.26 -11.61
CA LEU A 88 5.78 7.29 -11.95
C LEU A 88 5.22 8.46 -12.75
N LEU A 89 3.96 8.38 -13.20
CA LEU A 89 3.28 9.47 -13.92
C LEU A 89 2.34 10.28 -13.03
N SER A 90 2.13 11.54 -13.40
CA SER A 90 1.16 12.41 -12.72
C SER A 90 -0.29 11.98 -13.01
N PHE A 91 -1.13 12.06 -11.97
CA PHE A 91 -2.55 11.70 -12.03
C PHE A 91 -3.46 12.78 -12.64
N ALA A 92 -2.93 13.96 -12.99
CA ALA A 92 -3.74 15.15 -13.30
C ALA A 92 -4.78 14.95 -14.42
N ASN A 93 -4.48 14.08 -15.40
CA ASN A 93 -5.36 13.80 -16.54
C ASN A 93 -6.10 12.46 -16.43
N ALA A 94 -5.91 11.71 -15.34
CA ALA A 94 -6.59 10.45 -15.12
C ALA A 94 -8.04 10.68 -14.64
N PRO A 95 -9.01 9.83 -15.04
CA PRO A 95 -8.90 8.68 -15.94
C PRO A 95 -9.02 9.04 -17.44
N LYS A 96 -9.19 10.32 -17.79
CA LYS A 96 -9.46 10.78 -19.16
C LYS A 96 -8.18 11.13 -19.92
N LEU A 97 -7.37 10.12 -20.21
CA LEU A 97 -6.13 10.26 -20.99
C LEU A 97 -6.42 10.42 -22.50
N THR A 98 -5.68 11.29 -23.18
CA THR A 98 -5.67 11.36 -24.66
C THR A 98 -4.98 10.13 -25.26
N TYR A 99 -5.15 9.87 -26.57
CA TYR A 99 -4.55 8.70 -27.22
C TYR A 99 -3.03 8.63 -27.06
N THR A 100 -2.32 9.77 -27.16
CA THR A 100 -0.87 9.84 -26.95
C THR A 100 -0.50 9.56 -25.50
N GLN A 101 -1.25 10.12 -24.55
CA GLN A 101 -1.05 9.88 -23.11
C GLN A 101 -1.33 8.44 -22.71
N LYS A 102 -2.26 7.75 -23.38
CA LYS A 102 -2.49 6.31 -23.16
C LYS A 102 -1.29 5.47 -23.57
N VAL A 103 -0.64 5.80 -24.69
CA VAL A 103 0.58 5.11 -25.15
C VAL A 103 1.73 5.38 -24.19
N GLU A 104 1.92 6.64 -23.79
CA GLU A 104 2.92 7.01 -22.78
C GLU A 104 2.68 6.26 -21.47
N ASN A 105 1.43 6.25 -20.98
CA ASN A 105 1.07 5.53 -19.78
C ASN A 105 1.40 4.05 -19.86
N LEU A 106 1.08 3.39 -20.99
CA LEU A 106 1.39 1.98 -21.20
C LEU A 106 2.90 1.70 -21.16
N LEU A 107 3.71 2.58 -21.74
CA LEU A 107 5.17 2.47 -21.71
C LEU A 107 5.71 2.62 -20.28
N TRP A 108 5.25 3.64 -19.54
CA TRP A 108 5.66 3.86 -18.16
C TRP A 108 5.20 2.74 -17.23
N THR A 109 3.99 2.20 -17.43
CA THR A 109 3.53 1.03 -16.69
C THR A 109 4.43 -0.19 -16.92
N ALA A 110 4.94 -0.41 -18.13
CA ALA A 110 5.89 -1.49 -18.38
C ALA A 110 7.24 -1.25 -17.68
N VAL A 111 7.73 -0.01 -17.69
CA VAL A 111 8.95 0.40 -16.97
C VAL A 111 8.79 0.21 -15.46
N ASP A 112 7.66 0.65 -14.89
CA ASP A 112 7.31 0.46 -13.48
C ASP A 112 7.34 -1.01 -13.10
N GLY A 113 6.68 -1.86 -13.90
CA GLY A 113 6.67 -3.30 -13.68
C GLY A 113 8.09 -3.90 -13.66
N TYR A 114 8.96 -3.48 -14.57
CA TYR A 114 10.36 -3.92 -14.59
C TYR A 114 11.14 -3.45 -13.35
N LEU A 115 11.06 -2.15 -13.02
CA LEU A 115 11.75 -1.56 -11.88
C LEU A 115 11.28 -2.17 -10.55
N MET A 116 9.97 -2.27 -10.34
CA MET A 116 9.40 -2.80 -9.11
C MET A 116 9.69 -4.28 -8.94
N ASN A 117 9.60 -5.09 -10.00
CA ASN A 117 10.02 -6.50 -9.96
C ASN A 117 11.52 -6.63 -9.65
N GLY A 118 12.35 -5.74 -10.19
CA GLY A 118 13.78 -5.63 -9.88
C GLY A 118 14.03 -5.33 -8.39
N MET A 119 13.29 -4.37 -7.80
CA MET A 119 13.39 -4.05 -6.38
C MET A 119 12.96 -5.22 -5.49
N VAL A 120 11.89 -5.93 -5.85
CA VAL A 120 11.44 -7.13 -5.13
C VAL A 120 12.47 -8.26 -5.20
N ALA A 121 13.17 -8.41 -6.32
CA ALA A 121 14.23 -9.42 -6.48
C ALA A 121 15.45 -9.16 -5.58
N HIS A 122 15.76 -7.89 -5.28
CA HIS A 122 16.87 -7.49 -4.43
C HIS A 122 16.50 -7.36 -2.94
N MET A 123 15.25 -7.65 -2.56
CA MET A 123 14.83 -7.67 -1.17
C MET A 123 15.50 -8.85 -0.43
N PRO A 124 16.09 -8.64 0.77
CA PRO A 124 16.78 -9.69 1.50
C PRO A 124 15.86 -10.90 1.77
N LYS A 125 16.37 -12.11 1.51
CA LYS A 125 15.62 -13.38 1.50
C LYS A 125 14.75 -13.65 2.74
N LYS A 126 15.10 -13.07 3.90
CA LYS A 126 14.34 -13.17 5.16
C LYS A 126 12.93 -12.57 5.03
N LYS A 127 12.76 -11.45 4.31
CA LYS A 127 11.46 -10.80 4.04
C LYS A 127 10.68 -11.45 2.88
N ARG A 128 11.35 -12.23 2.02
CA ARG A 128 10.74 -12.91 0.86
C ARG A 128 9.90 -14.13 1.29
N ARG A 129 10.29 -14.80 2.39
CA ARG A 129 9.61 -16.00 2.91
C ARG A 129 8.27 -15.71 3.58
N GLU A 130 8.11 -14.56 4.26
CA GLU A 130 6.84 -14.16 4.88
C GLU A 130 5.72 -13.90 3.87
N LYS A 131 6.05 -13.51 2.63
CA LYS A 131 5.07 -13.35 1.53
C LYS A 131 4.65 -14.67 0.87
N THR A 132 5.40 -15.76 1.04
CA THR A 132 5.11 -17.05 0.40
C THR A 132 4.30 -17.99 1.31
N GLN A 133 4.14 -17.64 2.60
CA GLN A 133 3.42 -18.44 3.59
C GLN A 133 2.07 -17.84 4.02
N ARG A 134 1.53 -16.85 3.28
CA ARG A 134 0.16 -16.35 3.43
C ARG A 134 -0.60 -16.51 2.14
#